data_AF-A0A5J4TRA1-F1
#
_entry.id   AF-A0A5J4TRA1-F1
#
_cell.length_a   1.000
_cell.length_b   1.000
_cell.length_c   1.000
_cell.angle_alpha   90.00
_cell.angle_beta   90.00
_cell.angle_gamma   90.00
#
_symmetry.space_group_name_H-M   'P 1'
#
loop_
_entity.id
_entity.type
_entity.pdbx_description
1 polymer ?
#
loop_
_entity_poly.entity_id
_entity_poly.type
_entity_poly.pdbx_seq_one_letter_code
_entity_poly.pdbx_strand_id
1 'polypeptide(L)'
;ISSIPGILTLTNSIISGSGSFSEKWSGKQINEICNLNYAPLIVSQSTGKVTLIGTTVTKSEGTGIYVSGGAQLSIDSTSQLSSNGERVGSLLSGMQTHVVCNGIDASGYPITTSIDINSNSLPSYSTNQETWVFADSFKGCNSIIRTSGINIYGRIAPQTNTGSITIKSDESGQKTVKASVSGNNLNPCDRILNLEIRNQYGQTIISQNLNESSSNAAGAQWEGIDKFSLELPNSYFLDATTQSKFSLRVVELGKGNQSGWVDASLNFDEEQASPTEEEPGVIETKSTGLSTGVIIALSVGIPLIILFIIAIVIMCVVISEKRVAAVEKK
;
A
#
# COMPACT_ATOMS: atom_id res chain seq x y z
N ILE A 1 18.71 -4.80 41.75
CA ILE A 1 18.66 -6.19 41.22
C ILE A 1 19.39 -6.18 39.89
N SER A 2 20.52 -6.88 39.77
CA SER A 2 21.21 -7.06 38.48
C SER A 2 20.62 -8.29 37.78
N SER A 3 19.77 -8.08 36.78
CA SER A 3 19.32 -9.18 35.93
C SER A 3 20.48 -9.64 35.03
N ILE A 4 20.74 -10.94 34.99
CA ILE A 4 21.60 -11.53 33.97
C ILE A 4 20.76 -11.58 32.69
N PRO A 5 21.23 -11.01 31.56
CA PRO A 5 20.49 -11.06 30.30
C PRO A 5 20.34 -12.51 29.82
N GLY A 6 19.12 -12.91 29.48
CA GLY A 6 18.87 -14.22 28.86
C GLY A 6 19.48 -14.28 27.47
N ILE A 7 20.15 -15.39 27.14
CA ILE A 7 20.78 -15.61 25.84
C ILE A 7 20.13 -16.82 25.18
N LEU A 8 19.58 -16.63 23.98
CA LEU A 8 19.08 -17.67 23.10
C LEU A 8 19.96 -17.73 21.85
N THR A 9 20.58 -18.88 21.60
CA THR A 9 21.30 -19.16 20.35
C THR A 9 20.60 -20.31 19.64
N LEU A 10 20.22 -20.10 18.40
CA LEU A 10 19.63 -21.11 17.53
C LEU A 10 20.60 -21.41 16.40
N THR A 11 20.88 -22.69 16.21
CA THR A 11 21.86 -23.18 15.24
C THR A 11 21.20 -24.23 14.37
N ASN A 12 21.35 -24.12 13.04
CA ASN A 12 20.84 -25.09 12.05
C ASN A 12 19.37 -25.49 12.28
N SER A 13 18.55 -24.50 12.66
CA SER A 13 17.17 -24.69 13.11
C SER A 13 16.16 -24.15 12.08
N ILE A 14 14.91 -24.61 12.15
CA ILE A 14 13.80 -24.06 11.37
C ILE A 14 12.72 -23.62 12.35
N ILE A 15 12.35 -22.34 12.31
CA ILE A 15 11.18 -21.80 12.99
C ILE A 15 10.18 -21.40 11.90
N SER A 16 9.03 -22.06 11.90
CA SER A 16 7.98 -21.82 10.91
C SER A 16 6.64 -21.60 11.58
N GLY A 17 5.87 -20.63 11.10
CA GLY A 17 4.43 -20.63 11.31
C GLY A 17 3.76 -21.74 10.50
N SER A 18 2.52 -22.07 10.85
CA SER A 18 1.70 -23.08 10.18
C SER A 18 0.40 -22.46 9.65
N GLY A 19 0.30 -22.28 8.33
CA GLY A 19 -0.90 -21.75 7.68
C GLY A 19 -0.61 -21.14 6.31
N SER A 20 -1.68 -20.76 5.61
CA SER A 20 -1.65 -19.75 4.56
C SER A 20 -2.30 -18.49 5.11
N PHE A 21 -1.63 -17.35 4.95
CA PHE A 21 -2.07 -16.05 5.49
C PHE A 21 -2.44 -15.05 4.38
N SER A 22 -2.41 -15.49 3.12
CA SER A 22 -2.57 -14.66 1.93
C SER A 22 -3.94 -13.99 1.78
N GLU A 23 -4.96 -14.47 2.49
CA GLU A 23 -6.31 -13.93 2.47
C GLU A 23 -6.61 -13.06 3.71
N LYS A 24 -5.81 -13.15 4.78
CA LYS A 24 -6.07 -12.44 6.05
C LYS A 24 -5.93 -10.92 5.95
N TRP A 25 -5.23 -10.42 4.93
CA TRP A 25 -5.03 -8.99 4.72
C TRP A 25 -5.97 -8.38 3.67
N SER A 26 -6.83 -9.21 3.05
CA SER A 26 -7.87 -8.75 2.13
C SER A 26 -8.87 -7.83 2.84
N GLY A 27 -9.19 -6.69 2.21
CA GLY A 27 -10.12 -5.69 2.74
C GLY A 27 -9.65 -4.94 3.99
N LYS A 28 -8.45 -5.21 4.53
CA LYS A 28 -7.90 -4.50 5.69
C LYS A 28 -7.49 -3.08 5.34
N GLN A 29 -7.68 -2.17 6.30
CA GLN A 29 -7.24 -0.78 6.17
C GLN A 29 -5.75 -0.61 6.50
N ILE A 30 -5.16 0.52 6.06
CA ILE A 30 -3.72 0.78 6.15
C ILE A 30 -3.18 0.70 7.60
N ASN A 31 -3.97 1.14 8.58
CA ASN A 31 -3.67 1.06 10.01
C ASN A 31 -3.57 -0.39 10.52
N GLU A 32 -4.41 -1.30 10.03
CA GLU A 32 -4.34 -2.73 10.36
C GLU A 32 -3.15 -3.41 9.67
N ILE A 33 -2.91 -3.11 8.39
CA ILE A 33 -1.81 -3.66 7.60
C ILE A 33 -0.47 -3.28 8.24
N CYS A 34 -0.35 -2.01 8.68
CA CYS A 34 0.81 -1.47 9.38
C CYS A 34 0.90 -1.84 10.87
N ASN A 35 0.14 -2.83 11.35
CA ASN A 35 0.35 -3.37 12.70
C ASN A 35 1.61 -4.27 12.75
N LEU A 36 2.78 -3.64 12.95
CA LEU A 36 4.08 -4.29 12.85
C LEU A 36 4.43 -5.24 14.01
N ASN A 37 3.76 -5.19 15.17
CA ASN A 37 4.04 -6.14 16.26
C ASN A 37 3.10 -7.36 16.26
N TYR A 38 2.30 -7.53 15.21
CA TYR A 38 1.35 -8.63 15.11
C TYR A 38 2.04 -10.00 14.98
N ALA A 39 1.49 -11.01 15.66
CA ALA A 39 1.84 -12.44 15.57
C ALA A 39 3.32 -12.81 15.28
N PRO A 40 4.29 -12.35 16.11
CA PRO A 40 5.70 -12.68 15.95
C PRO A 40 6.03 -14.14 16.26
N LEU A 41 6.91 -14.78 15.48
CA LEU A 41 7.43 -16.13 15.78
C LEU A 41 8.51 -16.11 16.86
N ILE A 42 9.38 -15.10 16.85
CA ILE A 42 10.39 -14.87 17.88
C ILE A 42 10.13 -13.51 18.53
N VAL A 43 10.12 -13.47 19.86
CA VAL A 43 10.04 -12.24 20.64
C VAL A 43 11.27 -12.15 21.54
N SER A 44 12.00 -11.03 21.46
CA SER A 44 13.11 -10.70 22.36
C SER A 44 12.86 -9.36 23.04
N GLN A 45 13.03 -9.31 24.36
CA GLN A 45 12.68 -8.16 25.19
C GLN A 45 13.72 -7.93 26.28
N SER A 46 13.69 -6.74 26.88
CA SER A 46 14.63 -6.32 27.93
C SER A 46 16.08 -6.45 27.44
N THR A 47 17.05 -6.73 28.31
CA THR A 47 18.46 -6.90 27.93
C THR A 47 18.77 -8.24 27.22
N GLY A 48 17.77 -9.00 26.78
CA GLY A 48 17.96 -10.32 26.19
C GLY A 48 18.71 -10.31 24.86
N LYS A 49 19.40 -11.42 24.53
CA LYS A 49 20.12 -11.61 23.27
C LYS A 49 19.63 -12.84 22.51
N VAL A 50 19.28 -12.66 21.24
CA VAL A 50 18.98 -13.73 20.28
C VAL A 50 20.08 -13.77 19.21
N THR A 51 20.61 -14.96 18.92
CA THR A 51 21.58 -15.18 17.85
C THR A 51 21.08 -16.32 16.95
N LEU A 52 20.97 -16.05 15.65
CA LEU A 52 20.58 -17.03 14.63
C LEU A 52 21.81 -17.40 13.79
N ILE A 53 22.11 -18.71 13.73
CA ILE A 53 23.21 -19.28 12.96
C ILE A 53 22.64 -20.40 12.09
N GLY A 54 22.78 -20.33 10.76
CA GLY A 54 22.25 -21.37 9.85
C GLY A 54 20.75 -21.62 10.00
N THR A 55 20.00 -20.64 10.50
CA THR A 55 18.61 -20.83 10.97
C THR A 55 17.61 -20.15 10.04
N THR A 56 16.59 -20.90 9.63
CA THR A 56 15.49 -20.38 8.82
C THR A 56 14.34 -19.93 9.70
N VAL A 57 13.88 -18.68 9.54
CA VAL A 57 12.61 -18.19 10.10
C VAL A 57 11.68 -17.88 8.95
N THR A 58 10.52 -18.53 8.90
CA THR A 58 9.63 -18.46 7.73
C THR A 58 8.14 -18.60 8.07
N LYS A 59 7.27 -18.18 7.15
CA LYS A 59 5.81 -18.38 7.21
C LYS A 59 5.17 -17.83 8.49
N SER A 60 5.66 -16.71 9.04
CA SER A 60 4.94 -16.00 10.09
C SER A 60 3.69 -15.32 9.53
N GLU A 61 2.59 -15.37 10.29
CA GLU A 61 1.36 -14.65 9.93
C GLU A 61 1.58 -13.13 9.95
N GLY A 62 2.11 -12.64 11.07
CA GLY A 62 2.61 -11.29 11.22
C GLY A 62 4.13 -11.27 11.13
N THR A 63 4.81 -10.61 12.04
CA THR A 63 6.25 -10.40 11.97
C THR A 63 7.07 -11.69 12.13
N GLY A 64 8.25 -11.79 11.52
CA GLY A 64 9.16 -12.92 11.79
C GLY A 64 9.73 -12.83 13.21
N ILE A 65 10.43 -11.73 13.49
CA ILE A 65 11.15 -11.48 14.74
C ILE A 65 10.80 -10.08 15.28
N TYR A 66 10.29 -9.99 16.50
CA TYR A 66 10.05 -8.73 17.21
C TYR A 66 11.06 -8.55 18.34
N VAL A 67 11.75 -7.40 18.37
CA VAL A 67 12.85 -7.11 19.29
C VAL A 67 12.60 -5.77 19.99
N SER A 68 12.59 -5.72 21.32
CA SER A 68 12.25 -4.50 22.05
C SER A 68 12.99 -4.28 23.37
N GLY A 69 12.93 -3.06 23.91
CA GLY A 69 13.31 -2.77 25.30
C GLY A 69 14.78 -3.00 25.66
N GLY A 70 15.71 -2.81 24.72
CA GLY A 70 17.16 -2.96 24.95
C GLY A 70 17.75 -4.29 24.46
N ALA A 71 16.95 -5.10 23.76
CA ALA A 71 17.34 -6.43 23.33
C ALA A 71 18.35 -6.40 22.16
N GLN A 72 18.98 -7.55 21.91
CA GLN A 72 19.97 -7.71 20.86
C GLN A 72 19.60 -8.87 19.94
N LEU A 73 19.60 -8.63 18.63
CA LEU A 73 19.43 -9.65 17.60
C LEU A 73 20.66 -9.68 16.70
N SER A 74 21.22 -10.87 16.50
CA SER A 74 22.28 -11.14 15.52
C SER A 74 21.85 -12.27 14.57
N ILE A 75 21.98 -12.05 13.27
CA ILE A 75 21.65 -13.04 12.23
C ILE A 75 22.83 -13.17 11.28
N ASP A 76 23.36 -14.39 11.17
CA ASP A 76 24.52 -14.69 10.37
C ASP A 76 24.21 -14.84 8.86
N SER A 77 25.26 -14.99 8.04
CA SER A 77 25.14 -15.13 6.59
C SER A 77 24.59 -16.46 6.09
N THR A 78 24.42 -17.46 6.96
CA THR A 78 23.89 -18.79 6.61
C THR A 78 22.43 -19.00 7.05
N SER A 79 21.91 -18.11 7.90
CA SER A 79 20.49 -18.03 8.25
C SER A 79 19.64 -17.48 7.11
N GLN A 80 18.32 -17.64 7.18
CA GLN A 80 17.39 -17.16 6.16
C GLN A 80 16.10 -16.64 6.79
N LEU A 81 15.72 -15.40 6.44
CA LEU A 81 14.38 -14.85 6.68
C LEU A 81 13.63 -14.85 5.35
N SER A 82 12.46 -15.46 5.28
CA SER A 82 11.67 -15.56 4.04
C SER A 82 10.19 -15.72 4.33
N SER A 83 9.33 -15.07 3.54
CA SER A 83 7.86 -15.21 3.65
C SER A 83 7.32 -15.00 5.07
N ASN A 84 7.80 -13.94 5.74
CA ASN A 84 7.35 -13.57 7.07
C ASN A 84 6.50 -12.30 6.98
N GLY A 85 5.24 -12.37 7.40
CA GLY A 85 4.36 -11.21 7.44
C GLY A 85 3.98 -10.69 6.05
N GLU A 86 3.85 -11.58 5.07
CA GLU A 86 3.45 -11.23 3.72
C GLU A 86 2.04 -10.61 3.72
N ARG A 87 1.90 -9.39 3.20
CA ARG A 87 0.63 -8.64 3.16
C ARG A 87 -0.20 -8.90 1.90
N VAL A 88 -0.16 -10.12 1.37
CA VAL A 88 -0.85 -10.52 0.14
C VAL A 88 -2.36 -10.22 0.25
N GLY A 89 -2.96 -9.78 -0.86
CA GLY A 89 -4.38 -9.41 -0.93
C GLY A 89 -4.73 -8.04 -0.37
N SER A 90 -3.77 -7.31 0.21
CA SER A 90 -3.96 -5.95 0.74
C SER A 90 -3.47 -4.85 -0.21
N LEU A 91 -3.73 -3.58 0.15
CA LEU A 91 -3.19 -2.40 -0.55
C LEU A 91 -1.65 -2.32 -0.54
N LEU A 92 -0.98 -3.02 0.38
CA LEU A 92 0.49 -3.16 0.44
C LEU A 92 0.94 -4.59 0.09
N SER A 93 0.19 -5.29 -0.78
CA SER A 93 0.55 -6.62 -1.27
C SER A 93 1.92 -6.57 -1.96
N GLY A 94 2.90 -7.22 -1.34
CA GLY A 94 4.33 -7.12 -1.66
C GLY A 94 5.16 -6.95 -0.39
N MET A 95 4.68 -6.18 0.59
CA MET A 95 5.38 -5.97 1.85
C MET A 95 5.56 -7.29 2.63
N GLN A 96 6.78 -7.51 3.14
CA GLN A 96 7.09 -8.53 4.13
C GLN A 96 7.68 -7.90 5.39
N THR A 97 7.42 -8.49 6.56
CA THR A 97 7.83 -7.96 7.87
C THR A 97 8.74 -8.96 8.58
N HIS A 98 10.02 -9.00 8.19
CA HIS A 98 10.98 -9.97 8.71
C HIS A 98 11.41 -9.65 10.15
N VAL A 99 11.84 -8.42 10.39
CA VAL A 99 12.31 -7.97 11.71
C VAL A 99 11.69 -6.63 12.06
N VAL A 100 11.20 -6.50 13.29
CA VAL A 100 10.69 -5.23 13.82
C VAL A 100 11.42 -4.93 15.12
N CYS A 101 11.99 -3.73 15.18
CA CYS A 101 12.65 -3.21 16.36
C CYS A 101 11.79 -2.12 17.00
N ASN A 102 11.65 -2.19 18.33
CA ASN A 102 11.03 -1.16 19.15
C ASN A 102 11.82 -0.98 20.45
N GLY A 103 12.89 -0.17 20.42
CA GLY A 103 13.69 0.19 21.59
C GLY A 103 13.03 1.21 22.50
N ILE A 104 11.75 0.99 22.82
CA ILE A 104 11.07 1.66 23.92
C ILE A 104 11.04 0.69 25.12
N ASP A 105 11.41 1.19 26.30
CA ASP A 105 11.35 0.43 27.55
C ASP A 105 9.93 0.38 28.15
N ALA A 106 9.76 -0.34 29.26
CA ALA A 106 8.47 -0.46 29.95
C ALA A 106 7.95 0.87 30.55
N SER A 107 8.79 1.89 30.62
CA SER A 107 8.47 3.24 31.11
C SER A 107 8.20 4.24 29.98
N GLY A 108 8.30 3.82 28.72
CA GLY A 108 8.08 4.67 27.53
C GLY A 108 9.33 5.39 27.02
N TYR A 109 10.52 5.14 27.57
CA TYR A 109 11.74 5.83 27.17
C TYR A 109 12.53 5.06 26.10
N PRO A 110 13.20 5.76 25.15
CA PRO A 110 14.14 5.14 24.23
C PRO A 110 15.33 4.49 24.95
N ILE A 111 15.55 3.20 24.66
CA ILE A 111 16.67 2.37 25.11
C ILE A 111 17.28 1.66 23.89
N THR A 112 18.61 1.53 23.86
CA THR A 112 19.33 0.98 22.71
C THR A 112 19.04 -0.50 22.48
N THR A 113 18.11 -0.79 21.56
CA THR A 113 17.89 -2.13 21.01
C THR A 113 18.76 -2.29 19.76
N SER A 114 19.55 -3.36 19.68
CA SER A 114 20.53 -3.56 18.60
C SER A 114 20.15 -4.69 17.66
N ILE A 115 20.12 -4.41 16.35
CA ILE A 115 19.82 -5.36 15.28
C ILE A 115 21.04 -5.44 14.35
N ASP A 116 21.58 -6.65 14.18
CA ASP A 116 22.74 -6.94 13.34
C ASP A 116 22.40 -8.10 12.40
N ILE A 117 22.27 -7.82 11.11
CA ILE A 117 21.78 -8.79 10.12
C ILE A 117 22.74 -8.84 8.94
N ASN A 118 23.18 -10.02 8.55
CA ASN A 118 23.88 -10.19 7.27
C ASN A 118 22.90 -10.15 6.10
N SER A 119 23.19 -9.39 5.04
CA SER A 119 22.28 -9.25 3.89
C SER A 119 21.96 -10.57 3.19
N ASN A 120 22.83 -11.58 3.28
CA ASN A 120 22.57 -12.89 2.69
C ASN A 120 21.39 -13.63 3.37
N SER A 121 21.05 -13.28 4.62
CA SER A 121 19.86 -13.81 5.29
C SER A 121 18.56 -13.13 4.86
N LEU A 122 18.61 -12.20 3.92
CA LEU A 122 17.48 -11.46 3.36
C LEU A 122 17.47 -11.69 1.82
N PRO A 123 16.96 -12.82 1.31
CA PRO A 123 17.16 -13.21 -0.10
C PRO A 123 16.56 -12.23 -1.12
N SER A 124 15.50 -11.51 -0.75
CA SER A 124 14.86 -10.45 -1.54
C SER A 124 15.59 -9.10 -1.49
N TYR A 125 16.66 -8.97 -0.67
CA TYR A 125 17.29 -7.68 -0.38
C TYR A 125 17.79 -6.97 -1.63
N SER A 126 18.48 -7.73 -2.49
CA SER A 126 19.08 -7.23 -3.72
C SER A 126 18.09 -7.00 -4.86
N THR A 127 16.89 -7.57 -4.81
CA THR A 127 15.93 -7.53 -5.94
C THR A 127 14.93 -6.38 -5.80
N ASN A 128 14.38 -6.15 -4.61
CA ASN A 128 13.22 -5.24 -4.46
C ASN A 128 13.52 -3.95 -3.66
N GLN A 129 14.66 -3.86 -2.95
CA GLN A 129 15.02 -2.74 -2.06
C GLN A 129 13.91 -2.29 -1.08
N GLU A 130 13.06 -3.21 -0.62
CA GLU A 130 11.96 -2.93 0.30
C GLU A 130 12.47 -2.71 1.73
N THR A 131 11.59 -2.24 2.62
CA THR A 131 11.90 -2.22 4.05
C THR A 131 11.42 -3.53 4.69
N TRP A 132 12.33 -4.49 4.88
CA TRP A 132 12.08 -5.75 5.61
C TRP A 132 12.38 -5.66 7.12
N VAL A 133 13.18 -4.67 7.50
CA VAL A 133 13.63 -4.42 8.87
C VAL A 133 13.09 -3.06 9.31
N PHE A 134 12.06 -3.09 10.14
CA PHE A 134 11.33 -1.90 10.59
C PHE A 134 11.99 -1.44 11.89
N ALA A 135 12.93 -0.50 11.77
CA ALA A 135 13.74 0.01 12.87
C ALA A 135 13.72 1.54 12.88
N ASP A 136 13.08 2.13 13.89
CA ASP A 136 13.01 3.57 14.06
C ASP A 136 14.05 4.04 15.09
N SER A 137 15.05 4.80 14.62
CA SER A 137 16.11 5.32 15.48
C SER A 137 15.61 6.27 16.56
N PHE A 138 14.47 6.96 16.35
CA PHE A 138 13.84 7.78 17.39
C PHE A 138 13.25 6.94 18.53
N LYS A 139 12.97 5.65 18.27
CA LYS A 139 12.53 4.64 19.24
C LYS A 139 13.70 3.76 19.71
N GLY A 140 14.90 4.33 19.84
CA GLY A 140 16.06 3.63 20.40
C GLY A 140 16.62 2.46 19.57
N CYS A 141 16.16 2.28 18.32
CA CYS A 141 16.64 1.19 17.48
C CYS A 141 17.92 1.52 16.73
N ASN A 142 18.97 0.74 16.98
CA ASN A 142 20.17 0.71 16.17
C ASN A 142 20.13 -0.53 15.27
N SER A 143 20.00 -0.34 13.95
CA SER A 143 19.92 -1.44 12.98
C SER A 143 21.00 -1.33 11.92
N ILE A 144 21.71 -2.45 11.71
CA ILE A 144 22.79 -2.58 10.75
C ILE A 144 22.51 -3.80 9.86
N ILE A 145 22.41 -3.58 8.55
CA ILE A 145 22.43 -4.65 7.55
C ILE A 145 23.84 -4.67 6.93
N ARG A 146 24.60 -5.74 7.20
CA ARG A 146 25.96 -5.93 6.66
C ARG A 146 25.90 -6.54 5.26
N THR A 147 26.38 -5.82 4.25
CA THR A 147 26.65 -6.40 2.92
C THR A 147 28.15 -6.66 2.76
N SER A 148 28.56 -7.34 1.68
CA SER A 148 29.97 -7.64 1.39
C SER A 148 30.84 -6.42 1.07
N GLY A 149 30.24 -5.25 0.80
CA GLY A 149 30.98 -4.01 0.50
C GLY A 149 30.60 -2.80 1.36
N ILE A 150 29.36 -2.71 1.85
CA ILE A 150 28.84 -1.53 2.58
C ILE A 150 27.94 -1.99 3.74
N ASN A 151 28.08 -1.36 4.90
CA ASN A 151 27.11 -1.49 6.00
C ASN A 151 25.98 -0.48 5.79
N ILE A 152 24.74 -0.96 5.80
CA ILE A 152 23.54 -0.13 5.65
C ILE A 152 22.99 0.13 7.06
N TYR A 153 23.14 1.38 7.50
CA TYR A 153 22.74 1.85 8.82
C TYR A 153 21.37 2.52 8.75
N GLY A 154 20.41 2.04 9.55
CA GLY A 154 19.07 2.59 9.59
C GLY A 154 18.27 2.39 8.29
N ARG A 155 17.36 3.34 8.01
CA ARG A 155 16.38 3.26 6.92
C ARG A 155 16.92 3.91 5.64
N ILE A 156 16.67 3.27 4.49
CA ILE A 156 16.87 3.89 3.18
C ILE A 156 15.82 4.99 2.98
N ALA A 157 16.26 6.17 2.52
CA ALA A 157 15.38 7.30 2.24
C ALA A 157 14.38 6.99 1.11
N PRO A 158 13.10 7.42 1.22
CA PRO A 158 12.13 7.29 0.13
C PRO A 158 12.66 7.97 -1.14
N GLN A 159 12.52 7.32 -2.29
CA GLN A 159 12.90 7.86 -3.59
C GLN A 159 11.67 7.89 -4.49
N THR A 160 11.36 9.05 -5.06
CA THR A 160 10.40 9.15 -6.16
C THR A 160 11.12 8.83 -7.45
N ASN A 161 10.53 7.96 -8.28
CA ASN A 161 11.07 7.61 -9.60
C ASN A 161 10.26 8.29 -10.72
N THR A 162 8.93 8.34 -10.56
CA THR A 162 8.00 9.00 -11.48
C THR A 162 6.83 9.60 -10.71
N GLY A 163 6.16 10.57 -11.33
CA GLY A 163 4.85 11.00 -10.86
C GLY A 163 4.12 11.82 -11.91
N SER A 164 2.81 11.92 -11.74
CA SER A 164 1.92 12.71 -12.58
C SER A 164 0.97 13.54 -11.72
N ILE A 165 0.50 14.64 -12.30
CA ILE A 165 -0.60 15.46 -11.78
C ILE A 165 -1.68 15.46 -12.85
N THR A 166 -2.85 14.93 -12.53
CA THR A 166 -4.02 14.99 -13.38
C THR A 166 -4.97 16.05 -12.84
N ILE A 167 -5.34 17.00 -13.69
CA ILE A 167 -6.34 18.04 -13.40
C ILE A 167 -7.58 17.71 -14.23
N LYS A 168 -8.72 17.51 -13.58
CA LYS A 168 -10.04 17.47 -14.24
C LYS A 168 -10.77 18.77 -13.96
N SER A 169 -11.54 19.26 -14.91
CA SER A 169 -12.49 20.37 -14.71
C SER A 169 -13.88 19.85 -15.02
N ASP A 170 -14.86 20.11 -14.14
CA ASP A 170 -16.26 19.82 -14.43
C ASP A 170 -16.95 20.96 -15.21
N GLU A 171 -18.20 20.73 -15.61
CA GLU A 171 -19.02 21.70 -16.34
C GLU A 171 -19.25 23.02 -15.59
N SER A 172 -19.08 23.04 -14.26
CA SER A 172 -19.18 24.25 -13.43
C SER A 172 -17.85 25.03 -13.34
N GLY A 173 -16.78 24.49 -13.92
CA GLY A 173 -15.43 25.03 -13.84
C GLY A 173 -14.69 24.66 -12.55
N GLN A 174 -15.26 23.80 -11.69
CA GLN A 174 -14.59 23.33 -10.48
C GLN A 174 -13.52 22.30 -10.88
N LYS A 175 -12.29 22.55 -10.42
CA LYS A 175 -11.15 21.67 -10.68
C LYS A 175 -10.98 20.64 -9.59
N THR A 176 -10.80 19.36 -9.97
CA THR A 176 -10.27 18.31 -9.09
C THR A 176 -8.84 17.99 -9.51
N VAL A 177 -7.96 17.74 -8.55
CA VAL A 177 -6.53 17.50 -8.82
C VAL A 177 -6.08 16.25 -8.10
N LYS A 178 -5.51 15.32 -8.85
CA LYS A 178 -4.99 14.06 -8.35
C LYS A 178 -3.51 13.92 -8.71
N ALA A 179 -2.65 13.76 -7.72
CA ALA A 179 -1.29 13.28 -7.94
C ALA A 179 -1.26 11.75 -7.92
N SER A 180 -0.44 11.17 -8.78
CA SER A 180 -0.04 9.76 -8.73
C SER A 180 1.48 9.70 -8.69
N VAL A 181 2.05 8.91 -7.78
CA VAL A 181 3.49 8.86 -7.53
C VAL A 181 3.93 7.40 -7.47
N SER A 182 5.07 7.10 -8.09
CA SER A 182 5.72 5.80 -7.98
C SER A 182 7.21 5.95 -7.69
N GLY A 183 7.77 5.01 -6.92
CA GLY A 183 9.13 5.10 -6.42
C GLY A 183 9.50 4.02 -5.41
N ASN A 184 10.73 4.06 -4.93
CA ASN A 184 11.28 3.07 -4.02
C ASN A 184 11.20 3.52 -2.56
N ASN A 185 11.15 2.58 -1.62
CA ASN A 185 11.15 2.87 -0.17
C ASN A 185 9.99 3.77 0.31
N LEU A 186 8.84 3.74 -0.37
CA LEU A 186 7.64 4.52 -0.03
C LEU A 186 6.78 3.87 1.07
N ASN A 187 7.35 3.04 1.94
CA ASN A 187 6.62 2.29 2.95
C ASN A 187 5.99 3.24 4.01
N PRO A 188 4.65 3.24 4.21
CA PRO A 188 3.99 4.11 5.19
C PRO A 188 4.00 3.57 6.64
N CYS A 189 4.43 2.33 6.87
CA CYS A 189 4.21 1.64 8.14
C CYS A 189 5.27 1.89 9.23
N ASP A 190 6.52 2.23 8.89
CA ASP A 190 7.57 2.59 9.87
C ASP A 190 7.81 4.10 10.02
N ARG A 191 7.28 4.91 9.10
CA ARG A 191 7.64 6.34 8.97
C ARG A 191 6.45 7.17 8.51
N ILE A 192 6.44 8.44 8.89
CA ILE A 192 5.49 9.42 8.37
C ILE A 192 6.08 10.00 7.08
N LEU A 193 5.38 9.82 5.96
CA LEU A 193 5.77 10.34 4.66
C LEU A 193 4.93 11.56 4.28
N ASN A 194 5.59 12.56 3.68
CA ASN A 194 4.95 13.68 3.03
C ASN A 194 5.22 13.63 1.51
N LEU A 195 4.20 13.90 0.70
CA LEU A 195 4.37 14.34 -0.68
C LEU A 195 4.60 15.85 -0.70
N GLU A 196 5.74 16.27 -1.24
CA GLU A 196 6.01 17.67 -1.56
C GLU A 196 5.89 17.91 -3.07
N ILE A 197 5.28 19.04 -3.43
CA ILE A 197 5.14 19.49 -4.82
C ILE A 197 5.66 20.91 -4.94
N ARG A 198 6.48 21.13 -5.98
CA ARG A 198 7.19 22.36 -6.28
C ARG A 198 6.74 22.90 -7.64
N ASN A 199 6.52 24.21 -7.72
CA ASN A 199 6.16 24.89 -8.96
C ASN A 199 7.41 25.21 -9.82
N GLN A 200 7.17 25.70 -11.05
CA GLN A 200 8.23 26.11 -11.98
C GLN A 200 9.20 27.19 -11.47
N TYR A 201 8.80 28.01 -10.49
CA TYR A 201 9.66 29.01 -9.84
C TYR A 201 10.51 28.43 -8.71
N GLY A 202 10.29 27.17 -8.37
CA GLY A 202 11.04 26.44 -7.37
C GLY A 202 10.50 26.50 -5.95
N GLN A 203 9.29 27.03 -5.77
CA GLN A 203 8.61 27.12 -4.48
C GLN A 203 7.84 25.83 -4.21
N THR A 204 7.99 25.25 -3.02
CA THR A 204 7.11 24.16 -2.55
C THR A 204 5.72 24.75 -2.28
N ILE A 205 4.74 24.34 -3.08
CA ILE A 205 3.34 24.80 -3.00
C ILE A 205 2.47 23.86 -2.16
N ILE A 206 2.85 22.58 -2.06
CA ILE A 206 2.15 21.57 -1.28
C ILE A 206 3.18 20.75 -0.50
N SER A 207 2.85 20.45 0.76
CA SER A 207 3.49 19.44 1.60
C SER A 207 2.39 18.71 2.37
N GLN A 208 1.96 17.56 1.87
CA GLN A 208 0.82 16.80 2.41
C GLN A 208 1.29 15.49 3.03
N ASN A 209 0.92 15.24 4.29
CA ASN A 209 1.15 13.96 4.97
C ASN A 209 0.32 12.85 4.28
N LEU A 210 0.96 11.75 3.91
CA LEU A 210 0.35 10.60 3.22
C LEU A 210 -0.48 9.72 4.16
N ASN A 211 -0.14 9.73 5.45
CA ASN A 211 -0.79 8.91 6.49
C ASN A 211 -2.01 9.61 7.11
N GLU A 212 -2.27 10.88 6.77
CA GLU A 212 -3.40 11.66 7.28
C GLU A 212 -4.41 11.97 6.17
N SER A 213 -5.66 11.61 6.39
CA SER A 213 -6.80 12.18 5.65
C SER A 213 -7.11 13.56 6.22
N SER A 214 -6.80 14.63 5.47
CA SER A 214 -7.25 15.98 5.84
C SER A 214 -8.75 16.13 5.62
N SER A 215 -9.40 17.12 6.24
CA SER A 215 -10.86 17.29 6.18
C SER A 215 -11.43 17.51 4.78
N ASN A 216 -10.58 17.84 3.79
CA ASN A 216 -10.99 18.21 2.42
C ASN A 216 -10.33 17.32 1.34
N ALA A 217 -9.60 16.26 1.71
CA ALA A 217 -9.00 15.32 0.77
C ALA A 217 -8.84 13.93 1.40
N ALA A 218 -9.22 12.88 0.66
CA ALA A 218 -8.95 11.51 1.09
C ALA A 218 -7.43 11.30 1.28
N GLY A 219 -7.05 10.49 2.28
CA GLY A 219 -5.65 10.11 2.51
C GLY A 219 -5.06 9.33 1.32
N ALA A 220 -3.75 9.06 1.33
CA ALA A 220 -3.09 8.40 0.20
C ALA A 220 -3.72 7.04 -0.13
N GLN A 221 -4.14 6.87 -1.39
CA GLN A 221 -4.67 5.65 -1.95
C GLN A 221 -3.51 4.81 -2.48
N TRP A 222 -3.08 3.83 -1.70
CA TRP A 222 -1.95 2.96 -2.02
C TRP A 222 -2.31 1.93 -3.09
N GLU A 223 -1.44 1.79 -4.10
CA GLU A 223 -1.56 0.86 -5.22
C GLU A 223 -0.37 -0.12 -5.22
N GLY A 224 0.05 -0.56 -4.03
CA GLY A 224 1.30 -1.28 -3.79
C GLY A 224 2.18 -0.57 -2.75
N ILE A 225 3.40 -1.09 -2.56
CA ILE A 225 4.41 -0.55 -1.62
C ILE A 225 5.26 0.57 -2.23
N ASP A 226 5.15 0.74 -3.54
CA ASP A 226 5.99 1.53 -4.44
C ASP A 226 5.15 2.53 -5.26
N LYS A 227 3.83 2.61 -5.02
CA LYS A 227 2.91 3.45 -5.74
C LYS A 227 1.73 3.90 -4.88
N PHE A 228 1.37 5.17 -4.98
CA PHE A 228 0.13 5.70 -4.41
C PHE A 228 -0.44 6.83 -5.28
N SER A 229 -1.68 7.20 -5.00
CA SER A 229 -2.28 8.42 -5.51
C SER A 229 -3.01 9.20 -4.42
N LEU A 230 -3.16 10.51 -4.60
CA LEU A 230 -3.62 11.44 -3.57
C LEU A 230 -4.34 12.62 -4.20
N GLU A 231 -5.48 13.02 -3.63
CA GLU A 231 -6.18 14.24 -4.02
C GLU A 231 -5.51 15.46 -3.40
N LEU A 232 -5.39 16.53 -4.18
CA LEU A 232 -4.66 17.75 -3.81
C LEU A 232 -5.59 18.95 -3.72
N PRO A 233 -5.28 19.95 -2.86
CA PRO A 233 -6.00 21.22 -2.86
C PRO A 233 -5.90 21.90 -4.24
N ASN A 234 -7.04 22.11 -4.88
CA ASN A 234 -7.13 22.65 -6.25
C ASN A 234 -6.69 24.13 -6.36
N SER A 235 -6.66 24.87 -5.25
CA SER A 235 -6.29 26.29 -5.19
C SER A 235 -4.90 26.59 -5.75
N TYR A 236 -3.96 25.64 -5.65
CA TYR A 236 -2.60 25.77 -6.20
C TYR A 236 -2.50 25.50 -7.71
N PHE A 237 -3.60 25.09 -8.35
CA PHE A 237 -3.66 24.64 -9.74
C PHE A 237 -4.73 25.36 -10.57
N LEU A 238 -5.36 26.41 -10.04
CA LEU A 238 -6.40 27.18 -10.74
C LEU A 238 -5.89 27.73 -12.09
N ASP A 239 -4.69 28.33 -12.08
CA ASP A 239 -4.04 28.90 -13.26
C ASP A 239 -3.11 27.91 -14.00
N ALA A 240 -3.16 26.61 -13.68
CA ALA A 240 -2.36 25.61 -14.35
C ALA A 240 -2.81 25.41 -15.80
N THR A 241 -1.83 25.36 -16.71
CA THR A 241 -2.00 25.12 -18.15
C THR A 241 -1.13 23.95 -18.60
N THR A 242 -1.28 23.48 -19.84
CA THR A 242 -0.43 22.43 -20.43
C THR A 242 1.07 22.79 -20.49
N GLN A 243 1.44 24.06 -20.32
CA GLN A 243 2.83 24.52 -20.25
C GLN A 243 3.37 24.61 -18.81
N SER A 244 2.51 24.55 -17.79
CA SER A 244 2.90 24.64 -16.39
C SER A 244 3.78 23.46 -15.98
N LYS A 245 4.90 23.75 -15.31
CA LYS A 245 5.82 22.73 -14.81
C LYS A 245 5.71 22.57 -13.30
N PHE A 246 5.67 21.31 -12.88
CA PHE A 246 5.71 20.91 -11.48
C PHE A 246 6.75 19.81 -11.30
N SER A 247 7.40 19.79 -10.15
CA SER A 247 8.25 18.68 -9.72
C SER A 247 7.75 18.18 -8.37
N LEU A 248 7.90 16.88 -8.13
CA LEU A 248 7.36 16.17 -6.96
C LEU A 248 8.44 15.31 -6.31
N ARG A 249 8.30 15.09 -5.01
CA ARG A 249 9.15 14.18 -4.23
C ARG A 249 8.41 13.68 -3.00
N VAL A 250 8.81 12.52 -2.50
CA VAL A 250 8.37 12.00 -1.20
C VAL A 250 9.51 12.12 -0.20
N VAL A 251 9.20 12.60 1.01
CA VAL A 251 10.14 12.73 2.13
C VAL A 251 9.53 12.17 3.41
N GLU A 252 10.33 11.48 4.23
CA GLU A 252 10.03 11.30 5.64
C GLU A 252 9.97 12.66 6.36
N LEU A 253 8.97 12.84 7.23
CA LEU A 253 8.72 14.06 8.00
C LEU A 253 9.99 14.53 8.75
N GLY A 254 10.31 15.81 8.65
CA GLY A 254 11.50 16.41 9.27
C GLY A 254 12.83 16.15 8.53
N LYS A 255 12.83 15.39 7.42
CA LYS A 255 14.04 15.04 6.65
C LYS A 255 13.98 15.54 5.20
N GLY A 256 13.61 16.82 5.00
CA GLY A 256 13.34 17.42 3.68
C GLY A 256 14.50 17.45 2.65
N ASN A 257 15.70 16.97 2.97
CA ASN A 257 16.85 16.92 2.04
C ASN A 257 17.27 15.49 1.63
N GLN A 258 16.48 14.47 1.96
CA GLN A 258 16.85 13.06 1.73
C GLN A 258 16.54 12.50 0.33
N SER A 259 15.73 13.22 -0.45
CA SER A 259 15.24 12.77 -1.76
C SER A 259 15.27 13.89 -2.80
N GLY A 260 15.58 13.49 -4.04
CA GLY A 260 15.61 14.37 -5.19
C GLY A 260 14.21 14.77 -5.65
N TRP A 261 14.12 15.86 -6.40
CA TRP A 261 12.92 16.26 -7.13
C TRP A 261 12.86 15.51 -8.46
N VAL A 262 11.67 15.04 -8.83
CA VAL A 262 11.37 14.45 -10.14
C VAL A 262 10.30 15.29 -10.83
N ASP A 263 10.45 15.56 -12.12
CA ASP A 263 9.45 16.32 -12.87
C ASP A 263 8.15 15.53 -13.03
N ALA A 264 7.02 16.20 -12.79
CA ALA A 264 5.69 15.62 -12.91
C ALA A 264 5.21 15.70 -14.36
N SER A 265 4.62 14.62 -14.89
CA SER A 265 3.80 14.74 -16.09
C SER A 265 2.46 15.38 -15.75
N LEU A 266 2.08 16.42 -16.49
CA LEU A 266 0.83 17.15 -16.26
C LEU A 266 -0.21 16.73 -17.31
N ASN A 267 -1.34 16.21 -16.85
CA ASN A 267 -2.45 15.76 -17.71
C ASN A 267 -3.70 16.59 -17.42
N PHE A 268 -4.38 17.04 -18.47
CA PHE A 268 -5.71 17.65 -18.38
C PHE A 268 -6.71 16.64 -18.91
N ASP A 269 -7.69 16.29 -18.09
CA ASP A 269 -8.80 15.42 -18.45
C ASP A 269 -10.03 16.32 -18.64
N GLU A 270 -10.20 16.80 -19.88
CA GLU A 270 -11.35 17.59 -20.27
C GLU A 270 -12.48 16.64 -20.65
N GLU A 271 -13.58 16.63 -19.89
CA GLU A 271 -14.80 15.99 -20.35
C GLU A 271 -15.29 16.73 -21.59
N GLN A 272 -15.12 16.09 -22.74
CA GLN A 272 -15.51 16.63 -24.04
C GLN A 272 -17.04 16.73 -24.08
N ALA A 273 -17.55 17.94 -23.81
CA ALA A 273 -18.98 18.23 -23.85
C ALA A 273 -19.58 17.72 -25.16
N SER A 274 -20.59 16.84 -25.06
CA SER A 274 -21.30 16.35 -26.24
C SER A 274 -22.00 17.54 -26.91
N PRO A 275 -21.88 17.71 -28.24
CA PRO A 275 -22.56 18.79 -28.92
C PRO A 275 -24.08 18.60 -28.78
N THR A 276 -24.75 19.64 -28.31
CA THR A 276 -26.21 19.66 -28.18
C THR A 276 -26.86 19.39 -29.54
N GLU A 277 -27.77 18.43 -29.61
CA GLU A 277 -28.46 18.08 -30.86
C GLU A 277 -29.38 19.22 -31.31
N GLU A 278 -29.08 19.83 -32.47
CA GLU A 278 -30.08 20.52 -33.29
C GLU A 278 -30.70 19.51 -34.27
N GLU A 279 -32.03 19.45 -34.29
CA GLU A 279 -32.83 18.53 -35.12
C GLU A 279 -32.96 19.04 -36.59
N PRO A 280 -33.39 18.23 -37.58
CA PRO A 280 -32.48 17.35 -38.31
C PRO A 280 -32.44 17.63 -39.84
N GLY A 281 -31.33 17.25 -40.50
CA GLY A 281 -31.12 17.50 -41.94
C GLY A 281 -30.36 16.40 -42.70
N VAL A 282 -31.01 15.25 -42.94
CA VAL A 282 -30.78 14.29 -44.06
C VAL A 282 -29.34 13.75 -44.33
N ILE A 283 -29.08 12.54 -43.82
CA ILE A 283 -28.33 11.37 -44.38
C ILE A 283 -27.29 11.64 -45.52
N GLU A 284 -26.00 11.32 -45.43
CA GLU A 284 -25.29 10.02 -45.28
C GLU A 284 -23.77 10.24 -44.93
N THR A 285 -22.87 9.28 -44.56
CA THR A 285 -22.93 7.82 -44.27
C THR A 285 -21.80 7.36 -43.31
N LYS A 286 -21.96 6.14 -42.74
CA LYS A 286 -20.93 5.18 -42.26
C LYS A 286 -19.73 5.65 -41.39
N SER A 287 -19.81 5.32 -40.09
CA SER A 287 -18.88 4.37 -39.44
C SER A 287 -19.51 3.82 -38.14
N THR A 288 -19.27 2.55 -37.80
CA THR A 288 -19.98 1.85 -36.72
C THR A 288 -19.24 1.88 -35.38
N GLY A 289 -19.75 2.66 -34.43
CA GLY A 289 -19.54 2.49 -33.00
C GLY A 289 -20.89 2.51 -32.29
N LEU A 290 -21.18 1.54 -31.42
CA LEU A 290 -22.45 1.52 -30.68
C LEU A 290 -22.46 2.66 -29.65
N SER A 291 -23.37 3.63 -29.85
CA SER A 291 -23.59 4.75 -28.95
C SER A 291 -23.87 4.30 -27.51
N THR A 292 -23.36 5.05 -26.54
CA THR A 292 -23.55 4.86 -25.10
C THR A 292 -25.03 4.72 -24.71
N GLY A 293 -25.95 5.37 -25.44
CA GLY A 293 -27.39 5.20 -25.24
C GLY A 293 -27.89 3.75 -25.46
N VAL A 294 -27.30 3.03 -26.41
CA VAL A 294 -27.62 1.60 -26.65
C VAL A 294 -27.03 0.72 -25.55
N ILE A 295 -25.86 1.07 -25.01
CA ILE A 295 -25.25 0.36 -23.88
C ILE A 295 -26.13 0.47 -22.63
N ILE A 296 -26.66 1.67 -22.33
CA ILE A 296 -27.58 1.90 -21.20
C ILE A 296 -28.91 1.16 -21.42
N ALA A 297 -29.47 1.20 -22.63
CA ALA A 297 -30.70 0.48 -22.97
C ALA A 297 -30.56 -1.05 -22.83
N LEU A 298 -29.44 -1.63 -23.26
CA LEU A 298 -29.14 -3.05 -23.10
C LEU A 298 -28.87 -3.41 -21.63
N SER A 299 -28.14 -2.56 -20.90
CA SER A 299 -27.77 -2.74 -19.48
C SER A 299 -28.99 -2.85 -18.56
N VAL A 300 -30.03 -2.03 -18.78
CA VAL A 300 -31.24 -2.01 -17.93
C VAL A 300 -32.37 -2.88 -18.50
N GLY A 301 -32.50 -2.96 -19.82
CA GLY A 301 -33.55 -3.74 -20.49
C GLY A 301 -33.39 -5.25 -20.33
N ILE A 302 -32.17 -5.78 -20.48
CA ILE A 302 -31.93 -7.23 -20.45
C ILE A 302 -32.25 -7.84 -19.06
N PRO A 303 -31.81 -7.28 -17.91
CA PRO A 303 -32.17 -7.80 -16.60
C PRO A 303 -33.68 -7.82 -16.34
N LEU A 304 -34.40 -6.77 -16.76
CA LEU A 304 -35.87 -6.69 -16.60
C LEU A 304 -36.60 -7.75 -17.42
N ILE A 305 -36.17 -7.99 -18.67
CA ILE A 305 -36.75 -9.05 -19.53
C ILE A 305 -36.49 -10.44 -18.92
N ILE A 306 -35.28 -10.69 -18.41
CA ILE A 306 -34.95 -11.96 -17.73
C ILE A 306 -35.83 -12.15 -16.48
N LEU A 307 -35.99 -11.11 -15.66
CA LEU A 307 -36.86 -11.15 -14.47
C LEU A 307 -38.32 -11.46 -14.83
N PHE A 308 -38.83 -10.87 -15.91
CA PHE A 308 -40.18 -11.12 -16.41
C PHE A 308 -40.37 -12.55 -16.93
N ILE A 309 -39.38 -13.10 -17.65
CA ILE A 309 -39.39 -14.50 -18.10
C ILE A 309 -39.37 -15.46 -16.91
N ILE A 310 -38.53 -15.21 -15.89
CA ILE A 310 -38.48 -16.03 -14.67
C ILE A 310 -39.84 -16.01 -13.94
N ALA A 311 -40.49 -14.85 -13.83
CA ALA A 311 -41.81 -14.74 -13.23
C ALA A 311 -42.89 -15.54 -13.99
N ILE A 312 -42.85 -15.55 -15.33
CA ILE A 312 -43.74 -16.38 -16.16
C ILE A 312 -43.47 -17.88 -15.93
N VAL A 313 -42.20 -18.30 -15.91
CA VAL A 313 -41.84 -19.72 -15.67
C VAL A 313 -42.35 -20.18 -14.31
N ILE A 314 -42.16 -19.39 -13.25
CA ILE A 314 -42.66 -19.71 -11.90
C ILE A 314 -44.20 -19.82 -11.90
N MET A 315 -44.91 -18.89 -12.55
CA MET A 315 -46.37 -18.96 -12.72
C MET A 315 -46.81 -20.24 -13.45
N CYS A 316 -46.13 -20.61 -14.54
CA CYS A 316 -46.43 -21.84 -15.28
C CYS A 316 -46.22 -23.11 -14.42
N VAL A 317 -45.13 -23.17 -13.64
CA VAL A 317 -44.86 -24.29 -12.72
C VAL A 317 -45.97 -24.40 -11.66
N VAL A 318 -46.31 -23.30 -10.97
CA VAL A 318 -47.36 -23.29 -9.93
C VAL A 318 -48.74 -23.65 -10.49
N ILE A 319 -49.06 -23.24 -11.73
CA ILE A 319 -50.30 -23.65 -12.40
C ILE A 319 -50.26 -25.14 -12.79
N SER A 320 -49.10 -25.67 -13.17
CA SER A 320 -48.95 -27.10 -13.51
C SER A 320 -49.13 -28.00 -12.29
N GLU A 321 -48.53 -27.67 -11.14
CA GLU A 321 -48.71 -28.42 -9.88
C GLU A 321 -50.18 -28.40 -9.42
N LYS A 322 -50.85 -27.24 -9.52
CA LYS A 322 -52.29 -27.12 -9.21
C LYS A 322 -53.18 -27.94 -10.15
N ARG A 323 -52.75 -28.22 -11.38
CA ARG A 323 -53.46 -29.12 -12.30
C ARG A 323 -53.19 -30.59 -12.00
N VAL A 324 -51.96 -30.97 -11.66
CA VAL A 324 -51.64 -32.35 -11.24
C VAL A 324 -52.42 -32.73 -9.98
N ALA A 325 -52.42 -31.88 -8.96
CA ALA A 325 -53.16 -32.08 -7.71
C ALA A 325 -54.71 -32.09 -7.87
N ALA A 326 -55.23 -31.65 -9.02
CA ALA A 326 -56.65 -31.69 -9.36
C ALA A 326 -57.04 -32.94 -10.17
N VAL A 327 -56.07 -33.63 -10.79
CA VAL A 327 -56.30 -34.87 -11.54
C VAL A 327 -56.23 -36.10 -10.62
N GLU A 328 -55.43 -36.08 -9.55
CA GLU A 328 -55.42 -37.15 -8.53
C GLU A 328 -56.66 -37.17 -7.60
N LYS A 329 -57.62 -36.26 -7.79
CA LYS A 329 -58.86 -36.18 -6.98
C LYS A 329 -60.14 -36.46 -7.78
N LYS A 330 -60.04 -37.26 -8.85
CA LYS A 330 -61.19 -37.62 -9.68
C LYS A 330 -61.21 -39.10 -10.06
#